data_AF-A0A3D2IL57-F1
#
_entry.id   AF-A0A3D2IL57-F1
#
_cell.length_a   1.000
_cell.length_b   1.000
_cell.length_c   1.000
_cell.angle_alpha   90.00
_cell.angle_beta   90.00
_cell.angle_gamma   90.00
#
_symmetry.space_group_name_H-M   'P 1'
#
loop_
_entity.id
_entity.type
_entity.pdbx_description
1 polymer ?
#
loop_
_entity_poly.entity_id
_entity_poly.type
_entity_poly.pdbx_seq_one_letter_code
_entity_poly.pdbx_strand_id
1 'polypeptide(L)'
;QQPQQNQQPNLQKQYQQLAEKTRSQMQAMGQQQEQINVAGLQYVMHSLLTLSTEQEDLVYLSQQTEDRSLVYVELARVQRNVEQIFGALSDTLFNLSKSIPQFSNQINTKSIELKGQLERALSQMAERHQRNSTVASRQAFGGINEIAFLIANLLEQLQNNSGSGQSGNGTPQSIQQMIEQLGEMKGNQQQLNEQLQQMINDMQGERLSNDQ
;
A
#
# COMPACT_ATOMS: atom_id res chain seq x y z
N GLN A 1 13.59 13.91 -25.57
CA GLN A 1 13.92 14.23 -24.16
C GLN A 1 14.15 12.90 -23.47
N GLN A 2 15.36 12.66 -22.98
CA GLN A 2 15.68 11.42 -22.23
C GLN A 2 14.89 11.46 -20.91
N PRO A 3 14.18 10.39 -20.51
CA PRO A 3 13.69 10.32 -19.15
C PRO A 3 14.93 10.27 -18.25
N GLN A 4 15.06 11.28 -17.39
CA GLN A 4 16.04 11.29 -16.32
C GLN A 4 15.94 9.95 -15.60
N GLN A 5 17.07 9.25 -15.50
CA GLN A 5 17.29 8.24 -14.46
C GLN A 5 17.18 8.97 -13.12
N ASN A 6 15.95 9.27 -12.70
CA ASN A 6 15.66 9.61 -11.33
C ASN A 6 16.07 8.37 -10.55
N GLN A 7 17.13 8.51 -9.78
CA GLN A 7 17.41 7.63 -8.67
C GLN A 7 16.14 7.64 -7.82
N GLN A 8 15.23 6.67 -8.06
CA GLN A 8 14.12 6.48 -7.14
C GLN A 8 14.76 6.32 -5.77
N PRO A 9 14.37 7.12 -4.77
CA PRO A 9 14.87 6.93 -3.41
C PRO A 9 14.59 5.48 -3.06
N ASN A 10 15.65 4.75 -2.71
CA ASN A 10 15.59 3.30 -2.48
C ASN A 10 14.43 3.03 -1.49
N LEU A 11 13.33 2.46 -2.01
CA LEU A 11 12.10 2.27 -1.26
C LEU A 11 12.40 1.51 0.03
N GLN A 12 13.18 0.42 -0.05
CA GLN A 12 13.59 -0.32 1.15
C GLN A 12 14.32 0.54 2.18
N LYS A 13 15.18 1.47 1.75
CA LYS A 13 15.88 2.38 2.66
C LYS A 13 14.90 3.29 3.41
N GLN A 14 13.87 3.81 2.73
CA GLN A 14 12.84 4.62 3.37
C GLN A 14 12.09 3.82 4.45
N TYR A 15 11.70 2.58 4.13
CA TYR A 15 11.08 1.68 5.11
C TYR A 15 11.97 1.35 6.28
N GLN A 16 13.26 1.06 6.03
CA GLN A 16 14.23 0.78 7.08
C GLN A 16 14.38 1.96 8.02
N GLN A 17 14.53 3.18 7.48
CA GLN A 17 14.64 4.40 8.27
C GLN A 17 13.39 4.67 9.11
N LEU A 18 12.20 4.47 8.52
CA LEU A 18 10.95 4.60 9.24
C LEU A 18 10.85 3.57 10.37
N ALA A 19 11.17 2.30 10.10
CA ALA A 19 11.13 1.22 11.08
C ALA A 19 12.10 1.46 12.24
N GLU A 20 13.33 1.92 11.94
CA GLU A 20 14.33 2.28 12.95
C GLU A 20 13.83 3.42 13.83
N LYS A 21 13.27 4.49 13.22
CA LYS A 21 12.71 5.62 13.95
C LYS A 21 11.56 5.18 14.86
N THR A 22 10.62 4.38 14.37
CA THR A 22 9.51 3.84 15.17
C THR A 22 10.04 2.96 16.30
N ARG A 23 11.05 2.12 16.04
CA ARG A 23 11.66 1.29 17.07
C ARG A 23 12.29 2.11 18.19
N SER A 24 13.02 3.18 17.85
CA SER A 24 13.58 4.10 18.84
C SER A 24 12.49 4.80 19.66
N GLN A 25 11.38 5.18 19.03
CA GLN A 25 10.23 5.76 19.74
C GLN A 25 9.59 4.74 20.70
N MET A 26 9.37 3.50 20.25
CA MET A 26 8.83 2.44 21.11
C MET A 26 9.74 2.13 22.30
N GLN A 27 11.06 2.17 22.12
CA GLN A 27 12.02 2.00 23.23
C GLN A 27 11.91 3.12 24.28
N ALA A 28 11.65 4.35 23.85
CA ALA A 28 11.46 5.49 24.75
C ALA A 28 10.14 5.43 25.53
N MET A 29 9.11 4.76 25.00
CA MET A 29 7.80 4.58 25.66
C MET A 29 7.81 3.54 26.80
N GLY A 30 8.91 2.81 27.00
CA GLY A 30 8.99 1.76 28.01
C GLY A 30 8.09 0.56 27.71
N GLN A 31 7.52 -0.08 28.74
CA GLN A 31 6.67 -1.28 28.58
C GLN A 31 5.17 -0.98 28.43
N GLN A 32 4.80 0.24 28.01
CA GLN A 32 3.40 0.61 27.80
C GLN A 32 2.88 -0.02 26.50
N GLN A 33 2.37 -1.25 26.61
CA GLN A 33 1.96 -2.08 25.46
C GLN A 33 0.96 -1.38 24.54
N GLU A 34 0.01 -0.61 25.08
CA GLU A 34 -0.95 0.13 24.27
C GLU A 34 -0.28 1.20 23.38
N GLN A 35 0.69 1.95 23.92
CA GLN A 35 1.43 2.95 23.15
C GLN A 35 2.34 2.30 22.10
N ILE A 36 2.97 1.17 22.43
CA ILE A 36 3.76 0.38 21.48
C ILE A 36 2.86 -0.10 20.33
N ASN A 37 1.66 -0.60 20.64
CA ASN A 37 0.69 -1.06 19.64
C ASN A 37 0.25 0.09 18.71
N VAL A 38 -0.05 1.27 19.27
CA VAL A 38 -0.41 2.47 18.48
C VAL A 38 0.75 2.91 17.59
N ALA A 39 1.98 2.96 18.11
CA ALA A 39 3.16 3.28 17.30
C ALA A 39 3.39 2.27 16.16
N GLY A 40 3.15 0.98 16.42
CA GLY A 40 3.19 -0.07 15.40
C GLY A 40 2.13 0.12 14.31
N LEU A 41 0.89 0.46 14.69
CA LEU A 41 -0.17 0.78 13.73
C LEU A 41 0.15 2.04 12.91
N GLN A 42 0.70 3.09 13.52
CA GLN A 42 1.14 4.30 12.82
C GLN A 42 2.27 4.01 11.83
N TYR A 43 3.23 3.15 12.20
CA TYR A 43 4.28 2.67 11.30
C TYR A 43 3.69 1.96 10.09
N VAL A 44 2.77 1.00 10.31
CA VAL A 44 2.10 0.29 9.22
C VAL A 44 1.27 1.24 8.36
N MET A 45 0.58 2.20 8.96
CA MET A 45 -0.22 3.18 8.23
C MET A 45 0.63 4.02 7.27
N HIS A 46 1.70 4.65 7.76
CA HIS A 46 2.61 5.44 6.93
C HIS A 46 3.27 4.59 5.82
N SER A 47 3.60 3.36 6.18
CA SER A 47 4.10 2.35 5.27
C SER A 47 3.10 2.01 4.15
N LEU A 48 1.81 1.89 4.44
CA LEU A 48 0.79 1.63 3.43
C LEU A 48 0.54 2.83 2.52
N LEU A 49 0.59 4.06 3.04
CA LEU A 49 0.49 5.28 2.23
C LEU A 49 1.61 5.32 1.18
N THR A 50 2.85 5.05 1.62
CA THR A 50 4.01 5.00 0.72
C THR A 50 3.87 3.88 -0.32
N LEU A 51 3.46 2.67 0.09
CA LEU A 51 3.24 1.57 -0.86
C LEU A 51 2.12 1.89 -1.85
N SER A 52 1.10 2.63 -1.43
CA SER A 52 -0.02 3.00 -2.29
C SER A 52 0.45 3.89 -3.43
N THR A 53 1.27 4.91 -3.14
CA THR A 53 1.85 5.79 -4.18
C THR A 53 2.74 5.00 -5.15
N GLU A 54 3.60 4.11 -4.64
CA GLU A 54 4.43 3.25 -5.50
C GLU A 54 3.59 2.31 -6.37
N GLN A 55 2.50 1.77 -5.81
CA GLN A 55 1.61 0.87 -6.54
C GLN A 55 0.74 1.63 -7.56
N GLU A 56 0.35 2.88 -7.29
CA GLU A 56 -0.30 3.78 -8.24
C GLU A 56 0.60 4.04 -9.46
N ASP A 57 1.88 4.37 -9.21
CA ASP A 57 2.88 4.54 -10.27
C ASP A 57 3.04 3.26 -11.09
N LEU A 58 3.09 2.10 -10.45
CA LEU A 58 3.14 0.80 -11.14
C LEU A 58 1.90 0.55 -12.02
N VAL A 59 0.71 0.96 -11.58
CA VAL A 59 -0.51 0.88 -12.41
C VAL A 59 -0.36 1.74 -13.67
N TYR A 60 0.05 3.00 -13.52
CA TYR A 60 0.21 3.92 -14.64
C TYR A 60 1.34 3.48 -15.60
N LEU A 61 2.51 3.17 -15.06
CA LEU A 61 3.69 2.82 -15.85
C LEU A 61 3.53 1.48 -16.56
N SER A 62 2.90 0.48 -15.93
CA SER A 62 2.62 -0.80 -16.60
C SER A 62 1.69 -0.63 -17.81
N GLN A 63 0.77 0.32 -17.76
CA GLN A 63 -0.12 0.64 -18.88
C GLN A 63 0.61 1.32 -20.05
N GLN A 64 1.60 2.17 -19.77
CA GLN A 64 2.28 3.00 -20.78
C GLN A 64 3.56 2.35 -21.33
N THR A 65 4.14 1.40 -20.62
CA THR A 65 5.45 0.84 -20.95
C THR A 65 5.33 -0.37 -21.87
N GLU A 66 6.03 -0.34 -23.00
CA GLU A 66 6.14 -1.49 -23.89
C GLU A 66 6.76 -2.69 -23.17
N ASP A 67 6.09 -3.84 -23.30
CA ASP A 67 6.39 -5.10 -22.65
C ASP A 67 7.84 -5.58 -22.89
N ARG A 68 8.41 -5.30 -24.07
CA ARG A 68 9.77 -5.68 -24.49
C ARG A 68 10.86 -4.74 -24.00
N SER A 69 10.51 -3.57 -23.48
CA SER A 69 11.50 -2.56 -23.08
C SER A 69 12.32 -2.98 -21.85
N LEU A 70 13.49 -2.36 -21.67
CA LEU A 70 14.28 -2.48 -20.43
C LEU A 70 13.57 -1.82 -19.24
N VAL A 71 12.79 -0.77 -19.50
CA VAL A 71 12.00 -0.08 -18.46
C VAL A 71 11.01 -1.04 -17.82
N TYR A 72 10.41 -1.92 -18.60
CA TYR A 72 9.46 -2.92 -18.09
C TYR A 72 10.10 -3.89 -17.07
N VAL A 73 11.40 -4.20 -17.23
CA VAL A 73 12.14 -5.02 -16.26
C VAL A 73 12.32 -4.28 -14.93
N GLU A 74 12.52 -2.97 -14.98
CA GLU A 74 12.60 -2.15 -13.76
C GLU A 74 11.24 -2.09 -13.03
N LEU A 75 10.11 -2.06 -13.75
CA LEU A 75 8.78 -2.13 -13.13
C LEU A 75 8.62 -3.41 -12.31
N ALA A 76 9.03 -4.56 -12.85
CA ALA A 76 8.99 -5.83 -12.12
C ALA A 76 9.86 -5.81 -10.85
N ARG A 77 11.00 -5.09 -10.88
CA ARG A 77 11.86 -4.93 -9.69
C ARG A 77 11.20 -4.05 -8.64
N VAL A 78 10.59 -2.93 -9.04
CA VAL A 78 9.85 -2.06 -8.11
C VAL A 78 8.67 -2.82 -7.51
N GLN A 79 7.90 -3.56 -8.32
CA GLN A 79 6.80 -4.39 -7.83
C GLN A 79 7.26 -5.48 -6.84
N ARG A 80 8.44 -6.07 -7.06
CA ARG A 80 9.06 -6.99 -6.11
C ARG A 80 9.39 -6.31 -4.79
N ASN A 81 9.88 -5.08 -4.83
CA ASN A 81 10.17 -4.32 -3.61
C ASN A 81 8.89 -4.09 -2.81
N VAL A 82 7.81 -3.68 -3.48
CA VAL A 82 6.48 -3.50 -2.86
C VAL A 82 6.01 -4.80 -2.20
N GLU A 83 6.10 -5.93 -2.89
CA GLU A 83 5.71 -7.25 -2.34
C GLU A 83 6.51 -7.61 -1.09
N GLN A 84 7.84 -7.49 -1.14
CA GLN A 84 8.70 -7.82 0.00
C GLN A 84 8.44 -6.94 1.22
N ILE A 85 8.26 -5.64 0.99
CA ILE A 85 7.95 -4.68 2.06
C ILE A 85 6.58 -5.03 2.66
N PHE A 86 5.57 -5.25 1.82
CA PHE A 86 4.25 -5.60 2.30
C PHE A 86 4.25 -6.92 3.09
N GLY A 87 5.07 -7.91 2.69
CA GLY A 87 5.27 -9.14 3.45
C GLY A 87 5.67 -8.87 4.91
N ALA A 88 6.65 -7.98 5.14
CA ALA A 88 7.06 -7.59 6.48
C ALA A 88 5.97 -6.81 7.25
N LEU A 89 5.20 -5.98 6.55
CA LEU A 89 4.05 -5.28 7.14
C LEU A 89 2.94 -6.23 7.55
N SER A 90 2.65 -7.25 6.73
CA SER A 90 1.66 -8.29 7.03
C SER A 90 2.04 -9.08 8.29
N ASP A 91 3.33 -9.41 8.47
CA ASP A 91 3.80 -10.06 9.69
C ASP A 91 3.64 -9.14 10.92
N THR A 92 3.88 -7.84 10.73
CA THR A 92 3.66 -6.83 11.78
C THR A 92 2.17 -6.72 12.14
N LEU A 93 1.28 -6.65 11.15
CA LEU A 93 -0.18 -6.63 11.33
C LEU A 93 -0.67 -7.86 12.09
N PHE A 94 -0.18 -9.05 11.75
CA PHE A 94 -0.53 -10.28 12.44
C PHE A 94 -0.07 -10.29 13.91
N ASN A 95 1.07 -9.68 14.22
CA ASN A 95 1.53 -9.58 15.60
C ASN A 95 0.73 -8.54 16.40
N LEU A 96 0.37 -7.41 15.77
CA LEU A 96 -0.51 -6.41 16.38
C LEU A 96 -1.91 -6.98 16.63
N SER A 97 -2.43 -7.82 15.73
CA SER A 97 -3.76 -8.43 15.90
C SER A 97 -3.86 -9.35 17.12
N LYS A 98 -2.74 -9.90 17.60
CA LYS A 98 -2.70 -10.71 18.84
C LYS A 98 -2.75 -9.85 20.10
N SER A 99 -2.34 -8.58 19.97
CA SER A 99 -2.08 -7.69 21.11
C SER A 99 -3.14 -6.60 21.26
N ILE A 100 -3.96 -6.38 20.23
CA ILE A 100 -4.99 -5.33 20.18
C ILE A 100 -6.36 -6.00 20.09
N PRO A 101 -7.18 -5.98 21.17
CA PRO A 101 -8.49 -6.63 21.18
C PRO A 101 -9.48 -6.11 20.14
N GLN A 102 -9.43 -4.82 19.81
CA GLN A 102 -10.28 -4.17 18.81
C GLN A 102 -9.84 -4.44 17.37
N PHE A 103 -8.74 -5.15 17.16
CA PHE A 103 -8.22 -5.43 15.84
C PHE A 103 -9.14 -6.39 15.09
N SER A 104 -9.74 -5.90 14.01
CA SER A 104 -10.67 -6.70 13.21
C SER A 104 -9.95 -7.83 12.48
N ASN A 105 -10.50 -9.05 12.55
CA ASN A 105 -10.06 -10.17 11.71
C ASN A 105 -10.08 -9.85 10.22
N GLN A 106 -10.93 -8.90 9.80
CA GLN A 106 -10.99 -8.43 8.42
C GLN A 106 -9.64 -7.88 7.94
N ILE A 107 -8.86 -7.23 8.80
CA ILE A 107 -7.54 -6.70 8.42
C ILE A 107 -6.58 -7.84 8.05
N ASN A 108 -6.60 -8.95 8.80
CA ASN A 108 -5.79 -10.13 8.50
C ASN A 108 -6.22 -10.80 7.19
N THR A 109 -7.52 -10.97 6.98
CA THR A 109 -8.06 -11.51 5.72
C THR A 109 -7.64 -10.66 4.53
N LYS A 110 -7.80 -9.33 4.64
CA LYS A 110 -7.40 -8.39 3.60
C LYS A 110 -5.90 -8.37 3.36
N SER A 111 -5.09 -8.57 4.40
CA SER A 111 -3.64 -8.69 4.25
C SER A 111 -3.23 -9.92 3.44
N ILE A 112 -3.90 -11.06 3.66
CA ILE A 112 -3.67 -12.29 2.88
C ILE A 112 -4.10 -12.09 1.42
N GLU A 113 -5.28 -11.50 1.20
CA GLU A 113 -5.78 -11.17 -0.15
C GLU A 113 -4.81 -10.27 -0.91
N LEU A 114 -4.34 -9.19 -0.28
CA LEU A 114 -3.39 -8.26 -0.88
C LEU A 114 -2.06 -8.93 -1.21
N LYS A 115 -1.54 -9.82 -0.33
CA LYS A 115 -0.32 -10.56 -0.63
C LYS A 115 -0.45 -11.36 -1.94
N GLY A 116 -1.57 -12.07 -2.12
CA GLY A 116 -1.83 -12.80 -3.37
C GLY A 116 -1.98 -11.89 -4.59
N GLN A 117 -2.55 -10.69 -4.42
CA GLN A 117 -2.67 -9.70 -5.49
C GLN A 117 -1.29 -9.14 -5.91
N LEU A 118 -0.42 -8.85 -4.96
CA LEU A 118 0.95 -8.38 -5.20
C LEU A 118 1.81 -9.46 -5.87
N GLU A 119 1.73 -10.70 -5.40
CA GLU A 119 2.39 -11.85 -6.03
C GLU A 119 1.93 -12.03 -7.49
N ARG A 120 0.63 -11.88 -7.74
CA ARG A 120 0.07 -11.95 -9.09
C ARG A 120 0.57 -10.82 -9.97
N ALA A 121 0.58 -9.58 -9.47
CA ALA A 121 1.09 -8.43 -10.21
C ALA A 121 2.55 -8.63 -10.60
N LEU A 122 3.40 -9.05 -9.65
CA LEU A 122 4.81 -9.37 -9.90
C LEU A 122 4.98 -10.47 -10.95
N SER A 123 4.20 -11.55 -10.85
CA SER A 123 4.26 -12.66 -11.81
C SER A 123 3.90 -12.19 -13.22
N GLN A 124 2.81 -11.43 -13.38
CA GLN A 124 2.42 -10.90 -14.69
C GLN A 124 3.44 -9.90 -15.25
N MET A 125 4.11 -9.12 -14.41
CA MET A 125 5.23 -8.26 -14.84
C MET A 125 6.45 -9.10 -15.25
N ALA A 126 6.82 -10.12 -14.50
CA ALA A 126 7.94 -10.99 -14.84
C ALA A 126 7.74 -11.71 -16.18
N GLU A 127 6.50 -12.11 -16.46
CA GLU A 127 6.08 -12.75 -17.72
C GLU A 127 5.84 -11.75 -18.87
N ARG A 128 5.97 -10.44 -18.62
CA ARG A 128 5.71 -9.38 -19.61
C ARG A 128 4.26 -9.37 -20.12
N HIS A 129 3.31 -9.87 -19.34
CA HIS A 129 1.89 -9.80 -19.64
C HIS A 129 1.33 -8.42 -19.27
N GLN A 130 1.66 -7.39 -20.07
CA GLN A 130 1.36 -5.98 -19.80
C GLN A 130 -0.07 -5.73 -19.29
N ARG A 131 -1.08 -6.11 -20.09
CA ARG A 131 -2.50 -5.90 -19.75
C ARG A 131 -2.88 -6.56 -18.43
N ASN A 132 -2.46 -7.82 -18.22
CA ASN A 132 -2.77 -8.54 -16.99
C ASN A 132 -2.02 -7.97 -15.78
N SER A 133 -0.80 -7.47 -15.99
CA SER A 133 -0.01 -6.82 -14.95
C SER A 133 -0.67 -5.53 -14.49
N THR A 134 -1.23 -4.72 -15.39
CA THR A 134 -1.97 -3.50 -15.05
C THR A 134 -3.22 -3.81 -14.24
N VAL A 135 -3.98 -4.84 -14.64
CA VAL A 135 -5.16 -5.29 -13.88
C VAL A 135 -4.77 -5.75 -12.47
N ALA A 136 -3.76 -6.61 -12.36
CA ALA A 136 -3.31 -7.13 -11.08
C ALA A 136 -2.71 -6.04 -10.16
N SER A 137 -1.91 -5.13 -10.72
CA SER A 137 -1.32 -4.00 -10.00
C SER A 137 -2.38 -3.10 -9.37
N ARG A 138 -3.49 -2.90 -10.09
CA ARG A 138 -4.61 -2.12 -9.60
C ARG A 138 -5.41 -2.83 -8.52
N GLN A 139 -5.60 -4.14 -8.64
CA GLN A 139 -6.23 -4.91 -7.58
C GLN A 139 -5.42 -4.77 -6.29
N ALA A 140 -4.09 -4.87 -6.38
CA ALA A 140 -3.20 -4.63 -5.26
C ALA A 140 -3.28 -3.19 -4.72
N PHE A 141 -3.32 -2.18 -5.59
CA PHE A 141 -3.56 -0.79 -5.18
C PHE A 141 -4.88 -0.64 -4.39
N GLY A 142 -5.94 -1.31 -4.86
CA GLY A 142 -7.21 -1.46 -4.17
C GLY A 142 -7.04 -2.00 -2.75
N GLY A 143 -6.40 -3.16 -2.63
CA GLY A 143 -6.17 -3.84 -1.37
C GLY A 143 -5.34 -3.02 -0.38
N ILE A 144 -4.31 -2.29 -0.85
CA ILE A 144 -3.50 -1.40 0.01
C ILE A 144 -4.39 -0.34 0.65
N ASN A 145 -5.24 0.31 -0.14
CA ASN A 145 -6.09 1.40 0.33
C ASN A 145 -7.20 0.89 1.27
N GLU A 146 -7.75 -0.30 1.00
CA GLU A 146 -8.70 -0.95 1.90
C GLU A 146 -8.09 -1.22 3.27
N ILE A 147 -6.89 -1.80 3.33
CA ILE A 147 -6.20 -2.06 4.61
C ILE A 147 -5.88 -0.75 5.30
N ALA A 148 -5.36 0.25 4.59
CA ALA A 148 -5.00 1.53 5.16
C ALA A 148 -6.21 2.23 5.80
N PHE A 149 -7.39 2.16 5.16
CA PHE A 149 -8.64 2.65 5.75
C PHE A 149 -9.04 1.89 7.02
N LEU A 150 -8.93 0.56 7.03
CA LEU A 150 -9.23 -0.23 8.23
C LEU A 150 -8.28 0.11 9.39
N ILE A 151 -7.00 0.34 9.10
CA ILE A 151 -5.99 0.73 10.10
C ILE A 151 -6.25 2.14 10.62
N ALA A 152 -6.62 3.09 9.76
CA ALA A 152 -6.99 4.43 10.18
C ALA A 152 -8.20 4.43 11.13
N ASN A 153 -9.26 3.67 10.80
CA ASN A 153 -10.42 3.51 11.68
C ASN A 153 -10.05 2.87 13.02
N LEU A 154 -9.15 1.88 13.02
CA LEU A 154 -8.67 1.26 14.25
C LEU A 154 -7.88 2.26 15.11
N LEU A 155 -6.99 3.05 14.49
CA LEU A 155 -6.23 4.11 15.17
C LEU A 155 -7.17 5.15 15.80
N GLU A 156 -8.20 5.60 15.07
CA GLU A 156 -9.20 6.54 15.57
C GLU A 156 -9.99 5.95 16.76
N GLN A 157 -10.40 4.68 16.68
CA GLN A 157 -11.09 4.00 17.79
C GLN A 157 -10.20 3.90 19.04
N LEU A 158 -8.93 3.55 18.87
CA LEU A 158 -7.97 3.48 19.98
C LEU A 158 -7.74 4.87 20.60
N GLN A 159 -7.63 5.92 19.76
CA GLN A 159 -7.50 7.29 20.23
C GLN A 159 -8.73 7.76 21.03
N ASN A 160 -9.93 7.48 20.55
CA ASN A 160 -11.18 7.86 21.21
C ASN A 160 -11.36 7.12 22.55
N ASN A 161 -10.96 5.86 22.63
CA ASN A 161 -11.00 5.08 23.88
C ASN A 161 -9.96 5.52 24.92
N SER A 162 -8.87 6.16 24.50
CA SER A 162 -7.78 6.56 25.40
C SER A 162 -8.14 7.74 26.32
N GLY A 163 -9.32 8.35 26.15
CA GLY A 163 -9.80 9.45 27.00
C GLY A 163 -9.04 10.74 26.74
N SER A 164 -9.78 11.82 26.49
CA SER A 164 -9.32 13.19 26.25
C SER A 164 -8.67 13.88 27.48
N GLY A 165 -7.73 13.22 28.16
CA GLY A 165 -7.19 13.66 29.46
C GLY A 165 -5.68 13.81 29.59
N GLN A 166 -4.85 13.27 28.69
CA GLN A 166 -3.40 13.38 28.85
C GLN A 166 -2.74 13.77 27.52
N SER A 167 -2.59 15.08 27.32
CA SER A 167 -1.64 15.66 26.36
C SER A 167 -0.22 15.22 26.71
N GLY A 168 0.13 14.00 26.31
CA GLY A 168 1.48 13.45 26.31
C GLY A 168 2.09 13.57 24.91
N ASN A 169 2.37 14.81 24.48
CA ASN A 169 3.39 15.17 23.48
C ASN A 169 3.65 14.20 22.29
N GLY A 170 2.59 13.69 21.66
CA GLY A 170 2.71 12.86 20.46
C GLY A 170 1.37 12.57 19.78
N THR A 171 1.16 13.16 18.60
CA THR A 171 0.44 12.53 17.46
C THR A 171 -1.11 12.48 17.35
N PRO A 172 -1.93 13.44 17.84
CA PRO A 172 -3.28 13.61 17.29
C PRO A 172 -3.25 14.14 15.84
N GLN A 173 -2.34 15.07 15.56
CA GLN A 173 -2.27 15.79 14.29
C GLN A 173 -1.79 14.91 13.13
N SER A 174 -1.00 13.86 13.40
CA SER A 174 -0.52 12.95 12.36
C SER A 174 -1.56 11.93 11.92
N ILE A 175 -2.48 11.50 12.79
CA ILE A 175 -3.56 10.59 12.40
C ILE A 175 -4.52 11.31 11.46
N GLN A 176 -4.90 12.55 11.80
CA GLN A 176 -5.76 13.38 10.94
C GLN A 176 -5.15 13.61 9.55
N GLN A 177 -3.85 13.95 9.49
CA GLN A 177 -3.14 14.10 8.21
C GLN A 177 -3.09 12.79 7.39
N MET A 178 -2.93 11.65 8.05
CA MET A 178 -2.97 10.35 7.36
C MET A 178 -4.38 10.04 6.83
N ILE A 179 -5.43 10.42 7.56
CA ILE A 179 -6.82 10.29 7.10
C ILE A 179 -7.10 11.20 5.90
N GLU A 180 -6.56 12.41 5.88
CA GLU A 180 -6.67 13.32 4.73
C GLU A 180 -6.02 12.72 3.48
N GLN A 181 -4.81 12.17 3.61
CA GLN A 181 -4.13 11.47 2.51
C GLN A 181 -4.91 10.24 2.01
N LEU A 182 -5.58 9.51 2.90
CA LEU A 182 -6.49 8.43 2.47
C LEU A 182 -7.67 8.94 1.65
N GLY A 183 -8.18 10.12 1.97
CA GLY A 183 -9.24 10.78 1.20
C GLY A 183 -8.81 11.03 -0.24
N GLU A 184 -7.59 11.55 -0.43
CA GLU A 184 -6.99 11.76 -1.75
C GLU A 184 -6.78 10.44 -2.49
N MET A 185 -6.22 9.43 -1.83
CA MET A 185 -6.01 8.09 -2.40
C MET A 185 -7.31 7.43 -2.86
N LYS A 186 -8.42 7.65 -2.14
CA LYS A 186 -9.74 7.17 -2.56
C LYS A 186 -10.20 7.83 -3.86
N GLY A 187 -9.95 9.14 -4.02
CA GLY A 187 -10.23 9.86 -5.26
C GLY A 187 -9.43 9.29 -6.43
N ASN A 188 -8.12 9.10 -6.24
CA ASN A 188 -7.23 8.51 -7.25
C ASN A 188 -7.69 7.09 -7.63
N GLN A 189 -8.13 6.29 -6.66
CA GLN A 189 -8.67 4.95 -6.92
C GLN A 189 -9.92 4.96 -7.79
N GLN A 190 -10.82 5.92 -7.60
CA GLN A 190 -12.01 6.06 -8.44
C GLN A 190 -11.64 6.43 -9.87
N GLN A 191 -10.77 7.42 -10.06
CA GLN A 191 -10.29 7.83 -11.37
C GLN A 191 -9.59 6.69 -12.10
N LEU A 192 -8.71 5.97 -11.38
CA LEU A 192 -8.11 4.78 -11.92
C LEU A 192 -9.22 3.84 -12.37
N ASN A 193 -10.21 3.49 -11.52
CA ASN A 193 -11.24 2.48 -11.83
C ASN A 193 -11.99 2.77 -13.12
N GLU A 194 -12.29 4.04 -13.38
CA GLU A 194 -12.88 4.48 -14.64
C GLU A 194 -11.98 4.22 -15.85
N GLN A 195 -10.68 4.54 -15.74
CA GLN A 195 -9.72 4.31 -16.82
C GLN A 195 -9.57 2.82 -17.17
N LEU A 196 -9.62 1.92 -16.17
CA LEU A 196 -9.58 0.48 -16.47
C LEU A 196 -10.88 0.01 -17.11
N GLN A 197 -12.03 0.50 -16.66
CA GLN A 197 -13.30 0.12 -17.27
C GLN A 197 -13.32 0.46 -18.76
N GLN A 198 -12.78 1.63 -19.14
CA GLN A 198 -12.59 2.02 -20.53
C GLN A 198 -11.67 1.06 -21.27
N MET A 199 -10.49 0.76 -20.71
CA MET A 199 -9.55 -0.20 -21.30
C MET A 199 -10.18 -1.59 -21.51
N ILE A 200 -10.94 -2.09 -20.54
CA ILE A 200 -11.64 -3.38 -20.63
C ILE A 200 -12.68 -3.35 -21.76
N ASN A 201 -13.40 -2.25 -21.90
CA ASN A 201 -14.39 -2.09 -22.96
C ASN A 201 -13.71 -2.04 -24.34
N ASP A 202 -12.62 -1.29 -24.49
CA ASP A 202 -11.85 -1.20 -25.73
C ASP A 202 -11.30 -2.58 -26.15
N MET A 203 -10.79 -3.35 -25.19
CA MET A 203 -10.32 -4.72 -25.44
C MET A 203 -11.43 -5.66 -25.89
N GLN A 204 -12.64 -5.53 -25.34
CA GLN A 204 -13.78 -6.32 -25.79
C GLN A 204 -14.23 -5.91 -27.18
N GLY A 205 -14.22 -4.61 -27.48
CA GLY A 205 -14.49 -4.07 -28.82
C GLY A 205 -13.52 -4.59 -29.88
N GLU A 206 -12.21 -4.54 -29.62
CA GLU A 206 -11.17 -5.04 -30.54
C GLU A 206 -11.29 -6.56 -30.81
N ARG A 207 -11.65 -7.35 -29.78
CA ARG A 207 -11.87 -8.79 -29.93
C ARG A 207 -13.06 -9.09 -30.83
N LEU A 208 -14.17 -8.37 -30.62
CA LEU A 208 -15.39 -8.54 -31.41
C LEU A 208 -15.19 -8.13 -32.89
N SER A 209 -14.30 -7.18 -33.18
CA SER A 209 -13.95 -6.79 -34.54
C SER A 209 -12.98 -7.73 -35.25
N ASN A 210 -12.14 -8.46 -34.52
CA ASN A 210 -11.16 -9.39 -35.11
C ASN A 210 -11.73 -10.81 -35.34
N ASP A 211 -12.88 -11.13 -34.74
CA ASP A 211 -13.61 -12.39 -34.95
C ASP A 211 -14.66 -12.30 -36.10
N GLN A 212 -14.70 -11.20 -36.85
CA GLN A 212 -15.51 -11.00 -38.08
C GLN A 212 -14.64 -11.04 -39.33
#